data_AF-A0A383W8Z5-F1
#
_entry.id   AF-A0A383W8Z5-F1
#
_cell.length_a   1.000
_cell.length_b   1.000
_cell.length_c   1.000
_cell.angle_alpha   90.00
_cell.angle_beta   90.00
_cell.angle_gamma   90.00
#
_symmetry.space_group_name_H-M   'P 1'
#
loop_
_entity.id
_entity.type
_entity.pdbx_description
1 polymer ?
#
loop_
_entity_poly.entity_id
_entity_poly.type
_entity_poly.pdbx_seq_one_letter_code
_entity_poly.pdbx_strand_id
1 'polypeptide(L)'
;MASKESEKQMMNSLKDLLRQLYEIETIAGDFTQATSQELLVTRLQELLKGFQQFKKRAAAYKSTQVPAALCRHVDDGGHPDDFVRQTFTRAVADNQLAAGRVAAIQALKDQLLASATAAFPEAAAVYNSVMESKQQQQQQQQQQQQEQQQNQEQQQQKQEQAPENVAS
;
A
#
# COMPACT_ATOMS: atom_id res chain seq x y z
N MET A 1 -2.87 -4.88 -13.96
CA MET A 1 -3.29 -5.85 -12.92
C MET A 1 -3.29 -7.24 -13.55
N ALA A 2 -2.74 -8.23 -12.87
CA ALA A 2 -2.77 -9.62 -13.35
C ALA A 2 -4.24 -10.08 -13.46
N SER A 3 -4.59 -10.79 -14.53
CA SER A 3 -5.94 -11.34 -14.68
C SER A 3 -6.13 -12.49 -13.68
N LYS A 4 -7.35 -12.69 -13.17
CA LYS A 4 -7.70 -13.85 -12.30
C LYS A 4 -7.26 -15.19 -12.90
N GLU A 5 -7.27 -15.28 -14.23
CA GLU A 5 -6.79 -16.45 -14.95
C GLU A 5 -5.27 -16.62 -14.82
N SER A 6 -4.49 -15.54 -14.87
CA SER A 6 -3.03 -15.60 -14.68
C SER A 6 -2.64 -15.94 -13.23
N GLU A 7 -3.44 -15.54 -12.25
CA GLU A 7 -3.25 -15.93 -10.84
C GLU A 7 -3.50 -17.43 -10.66
N LYS A 8 -4.59 -17.93 -11.23
CA LYS A 8 -4.92 -19.36 -11.22
C LYS A 8 -3.84 -20.19 -11.90
N GLN A 9 -3.34 -19.74 -13.05
CA GLN A 9 -2.24 -20.42 -13.76
C GLN A 9 -0.96 -20.45 -12.94
N MET A 10 -0.65 -19.37 -12.21
CA MET A 10 0.53 -19.32 -11.34
C MET A 10 0.37 -20.27 -10.14
N MET A 11 -0.80 -20.30 -9.51
CA MET A 11 -1.13 -21.22 -8.43
C MET A 11 -1.04 -22.69 -8.87
N ASN A 12 -1.56 -23.01 -10.06
CA ASN A 12 -1.46 -24.36 -10.61
C ASN A 12 0.00 -24.74 -10.89
N SER A 13 0.80 -23.84 -11.46
CA SER A 13 2.24 -24.09 -11.65
C SER A 13 2.98 -24.36 -10.34
N LEU A 14 2.64 -23.65 -9.26
CA LEU A 14 3.24 -23.89 -7.94
C LEU A 14 2.87 -25.28 -7.40
N LYS A 15 1.59 -25.68 -7.53
CA LYS A 15 1.12 -27.02 -7.13
C LYS A 15 1.81 -28.13 -7.92
N ASP A 16 1.98 -27.93 -9.23
CA ASP A 16 2.69 -28.88 -10.09
C ASP A 16 4.16 -29.03 -9.67
N LEU A 17 4.85 -27.94 -9.33
CA LEU A 17 6.23 -27.98 -8.83
C LEU A 17 6.34 -28.73 -7.49
N LEU A 18 5.43 -28.49 -6.56
CA LEU A 18 5.41 -29.20 -5.28
C LEU A 18 5.17 -30.71 -5.47
N ARG A 19 4.25 -31.07 -6.37
CA ARG A 19 4.02 -32.47 -6.75
C ARG A 19 5.27 -33.10 -7.37
N GLN A 20 5.93 -32.42 -8.30
CA GLN A 20 7.18 -32.92 -8.90
C GLN A 20 8.29 -33.11 -7.86
N LEU A 21 8.39 -32.21 -6.87
CA LEU A 21 9.36 -32.34 -5.79
C LEU A 21 9.07 -33.58 -4.93
N TYR A 22 7.80 -33.82 -4.59
CA TYR A 22 7.38 -35.02 -3.87
C TYR A 22 7.62 -36.32 -4.68
N GLU A 23 7.35 -36.31 -5.99
CA GLU A 23 7.66 -37.44 -6.87
C GLU A 23 9.17 -37.76 -6.86
N ILE A 24 10.02 -36.74 -6.89
CA ILE A 24 11.49 -36.91 -6.82
C ILE A 24 11.90 -37.47 -5.46
N GLU A 25 11.35 -36.95 -4.35
CA GLU A 25 11.62 -37.47 -3.01
C GLU A 25 11.27 -38.97 -2.92
N THR A 26 10.11 -39.36 -3.44
CA THR A 26 9.64 -40.75 -3.44
C THR A 26 10.59 -41.65 -4.26
N ILE A 27 10.97 -41.23 -5.47
CA ILE A 27 11.90 -41.99 -6.33
C ILE A 27 13.29 -42.11 -5.69
N ALA A 28 13.74 -41.06 -4.98
CA ALA A 28 15.00 -41.07 -4.26
C ALA A 28 14.97 -42.00 -3.03
N GLY A 29 13.81 -42.13 -2.37
CA GLY A 29 13.60 -43.08 -1.28
C GLY A 29 13.64 -44.54 -1.70
N ASP A 30 13.04 -44.86 -2.86
CA ASP A 30 12.92 -46.24 -3.39
C ASP A 30 13.97 -46.55 -4.48
N PHE A 31 15.15 -45.94 -4.39
CA PHE A 31 16.14 -45.97 -5.47
C PHE A 31 16.71 -47.39 -5.74
N THR A 32 16.48 -47.93 -6.94
CA THR A 32 17.09 -49.18 -7.42
C THR A 32 17.93 -48.95 -8.69
N GLN A 33 19.10 -49.58 -8.75
CA GLN A 33 20.34 -49.01 -9.30
C GLN A 33 20.40 -48.70 -10.82
N ALA A 34 19.46 -49.15 -11.65
CA ALA A 34 19.53 -48.94 -13.11
C ALA A 34 18.33 -48.16 -13.67
N THR A 35 17.11 -48.62 -13.43
CA THR A 35 15.90 -47.98 -13.97
C THR A 35 15.53 -46.70 -13.21
N SER A 36 15.80 -46.63 -11.90
CA SER A 36 15.49 -45.44 -11.10
C SER A 36 16.42 -44.26 -11.39
N GLN A 37 17.62 -44.50 -11.94
CA GLN A 37 18.57 -43.42 -12.23
C GLN A 37 18.13 -42.56 -13.42
N GLU A 38 17.75 -43.18 -14.54
CA GLU A 38 17.29 -42.44 -15.72
C GLU A 38 15.99 -41.66 -15.41
N LEU A 39 15.04 -42.33 -14.75
CA LEU A 39 13.78 -41.71 -14.34
C LEU A 39 13.98 -40.49 -13.43
N LEU A 40 14.89 -40.58 -12.45
CA LEU A 40 15.20 -39.47 -11.55
C LEU A 40 15.79 -38.29 -12.30
N VAL A 41 16.73 -38.52 -13.22
CA VAL A 41 17.34 -37.45 -14.03
C VAL A 41 16.28 -36.75 -14.88
N THR A 42 15.38 -37.51 -15.51
CA THR A 42 14.27 -36.93 -16.29
C THR A 42 13.37 -36.06 -15.41
N ARG A 43 12.98 -36.53 -14.22
CA ARG A 43 12.13 -35.75 -13.29
C ARG A 43 12.80 -34.48 -12.79
N LEU A 44 14.10 -34.53 -12.52
CA LEU A 44 14.86 -33.36 -12.09
C LEU A 44 14.97 -32.32 -13.20
N GLN A 45 15.12 -32.75 -14.46
CA GLN A 45 15.07 -31.86 -15.62
C GLN A 45 13.68 -31.24 -15.83
N GLU A 46 12.61 -32.01 -15.63
CA GLU A 46 11.23 -31.50 -15.67
C GLU A 46 10.98 -30.45 -14.58
N LEU A 47 11.44 -30.69 -13.35
CA LEU A 47 11.34 -29.74 -12.24
C LEU A 47 12.09 -28.43 -12.57
N LEU A 48 13.32 -28.54 -13.11
CA LEU A 48 14.10 -27.37 -13.50
C LEU A 48 13.39 -26.54 -14.58
N LYS A 49 12.84 -27.20 -15.61
CA LYS A 49 12.02 -26.53 -16.65
C LYS A 49 10.79 -25.87 -16.03
N GLY A 50 10.12 -26.54 -15.10
CA GLY A 50 8.99 -26.00 -14.35
C GLY A 50 9.37 -24.72 -13.60
N PHE A 51 10.49 -24.73 -12.87
CA PHE A 51 10.99 -23.56 -12.12
C PHE A 51 11.31 -22.38 -13.04
N GLN A 52 11.92 -22.64 -14.20
CA GLN A 52 12.20 -21.60 -15.19
C GLN A 52 10.89 -20.98 -15.73
N GLN A 53 9.88 -21.80 -16.02
CA GLN A 53 8.58 -21.30 -16.46
C GLN A 53 7.86 -20.53 -15.35
N PHE A 54 7.89 -21.02 -14.12
CA PHE A 54 7.32 -20.35 -12.96
C PHE A 54 7.97 -18.98 -12.74
N LYS A 55 9.31 -18.89 -12.81
CA LYS A 55 10.05 -17.62 -12.70
C LYS A 55 9.68 -16.62 -13.80
N LYS A 56 9.49 -17.09 -15.04
CA LYS A 56 9.03 -16.24 -16.15
C LYS A 56 7.62 -15.68 -15.89
N ARG A 57 6.70 -16.50 -15.38
CA ARG A 57 5.34 -16.08 -15.01
C ARG A 57 5.36 -15.11 -13.82
N ALA A 58 6.21 -15.37 -12.82
CA ALA A 58 6.38 -14.53 -11.64
C ALA A 58 6.83 -13.10 -11.96
N ALA A 59 7.56 -12.90 -13.07
CA ALA A 59 8.00 -11.57 -13.49
C ALA A 59 6.84 -10.59 -13.72
N ALA A 60 5.64 -11.09 -14.07
CA ALA A 60 4.43 -10.27 -14.22
C ALA A 60 3.96 -9.63 -12.90
N TYR A 61 4.39 -10.17 -11.75
CA TYR A 61 4.02 -9.71 -10.41
C TYR A 61 5.11 -8.85 -9.76
N LYS A 62 6.18 -8.51 -10.48
CA LYS A 62 7.30 -7.72 -9.94
C LYS A 62 6.90 -6.31 -9.48
N SER A 63 5.81 -5.76 -10.01
CA SER A 63 5.27 -4.46 -9.58
C SER A 63 4.51 -4.53 -8.25
N THR A 64 4.13 -5.73 -7.79
CA THR A 64 3.46 -5.92 -6.51
C THR A 64 4.48 -5.80 -5.38
N GLN A 65 4.35 -4.76 -4.57
CA GLN A 65 5.17 -4.59 -3.38
C GLN A 65 4.55 -5.34 -2.21
N VAL A 66 5.35 -6.18 -1.57
CA VAL A 66 4.97 -6.91 -0.36
C VAL A 66 5.78 -6.34 0.80
N PRO A 67 5.14 -5.89 1.90
CA PRO A 67 5.87 -5.41 3.07
C PRO A 67 6.81 -6.47 3.62
N ALA A 68 8.07 -6.11 3.90
CA ALA A 68 9.04 -7.06 4.46
C ALA A 68 8.59 -7.69 5.79
N ALA A 69 7.81 -6.95 6.59
CA ALA A 69 7.22 -7.46 7.82
C ALA A 69 6.21 -8.59 7.58
N LEU A 70 5.46 -8.54 6.48
CA LEU A 70 4.55 -9.63 6.08
C LEU A 70 5.34 -10.86 5.65
N CYS A 71 6.44 -10.69 4.90
CA CYS A 71 7.30 -11.81 4.53
C CYS A 71 7.86 -12.52 5.77
N ARG A 72 8.42 -11.75 6.73
CA ARG A 72 8.92 -12.32 7.99
C ARG A 72 7.83 -13.05 8.77
N HIS A 73 6.63 -12.49 8.82
CA HIS A 73 5.50 -13.13 9.49
C HIS A 73 5.16 -14.50 8.88
N VAL A 74 5.22 -14.62 7.55
CA VAL A 74 5.01 -15.89 6.85
C VAL A 74 6.18 -16.84 7.08
N ASP A 75 7.43 -16.35 7.06
CA ASP A 75 8.63 -17.15 7.32
C ASP A 75 8.61 -17.76 8.74
N ASP A 76 8.05 -17.03 9.72
CA ASP A 76 7.86 -17.51 11.10
C ASP A 76 6.67 -18.50 11.24
N GLY A 77 5.96 -18.81 10.14
CA GLY A 77 4.81 -19.72 10.12
C GLY A 77 3.46 -19.04 10.42
N GLY A 78 3.41 -17.72 10.48
CA GLY A 78 2.19 -16.94 10.71
C GLY A 78 1.28 -16.88 9.47
N HIS A 79 -0.04 -16.78 9.70
CA HIS A 79 -1.00 -16.64 8.62
C HIS A 79 -1.02 -15.20 8.08
N PRO A 80 -0.87 -14.97 6.77
CA PRO A 80 -0.77 -13.61 6.21
C PRO A 80 -2.01 -12.74 6.52
N ASP A 81 -3.21 -13.33 6.56
CA ASP A 81 -4.43 -12.58 6.88
C ASP A 81 -4.46 -12.05 8.32
N ASP A 82 -3.81 -12.73 9.27
CA ASP A 82 -3.72 -12.23 10.64
C ASP A 82 -2.85 -10.97 10.71
N PHE A 83 -1.76 -10.93 9.97
CA PHE A 83 -0.94 -9.72 9.84
C PHE A 83 -1.74 -8.55 9.26
N VAL A 84 -2.49 -8.80 8.18
CA VAL A 84 -3.32 -7.77 7.53
C VAL A 84 -4.40 -7.27 8.49
N ARG A 85 -5.10 -8.19 9.16
CA ARG A 85 -6.11 -7.88 10.17
C ARG A 85 -5.53 -7.02 11.30
N GLN A 86 -4.42 -7.44 11.89
CA GLN A 86 -3.76 -6.69 12.97
C GLN A 86 -3.33 -5.30 12.52
N THR A 87 -2.76 -5.18 11.32
CA THR A 87 -2.34 -3.89 10.76
C THR A 87 -3.53 -2.95 10.59
N PHE A 88 -4.64 -3.45 10.04
CA PHE A 88 -5.84 -2.65 9.86
C PHE A 88 -6.49 -2.26 11.19
N THR A 89 -6.63 -3.21 12.12
CA THR A 89 -7.16 -2.94 13.46
C THR A 89 -6.31 -1.90 14.19
N ARG A 90 -4.99 -1.97 14.08
CA ARG A 90 -4.09 -0.99 14.66
C ARG A 90 -4.24 0.39 14.02
N ALA A 91 -4.32 0.46 12.70
CA ALA A 91 -4.54 1.73 12.00
C ALA A 91 -5.85 2.41 12.44
N VAL A 92 -6.92 1.63 12.63
CA VAL A 92 -8.21 2.13 13.13
C VAL A 92 -8.06 2.65 14.58
N ALA A 93 -7.41 1.88 15.45
CA ALA A 93 -7.19 2.27 16.84
C ALA A 93 -6.32 3.54 16.94
N ASP A 94 -5.25 3.63 16.16
CA ASP A 94 -4.36 4.78 16.12
C ASP A 94 -5.07 6.04 15.60
N ASN A 95 -5.96 5.89 14.60
CA ASN A 95 -6.79 6.98 14.10
C ASN A 95 -7.76 7.49 15.18
N GLN A 96 -8.47 6.59 15.87
CA GLN A 96 -9.37 6.95 16.95
C GLN A 96 -8.63 7.62 18.11
N LEU A 97 -7.45 7.11 18.47
CA LEU A 97 -6.60 7.70 19.50
C LEU A 97 -6.15 9.11 19.10
N ALA A 98 -5.73 9.31 17.85
CA ALA A 98 -5.36 10.62 17.33
C ALA A 98 -6.53 11.61 17.36
N ALA A 99 -7.71 11.18 16.92
CA ALA A 99 -8.93 11.99 16.98
C ALA A 99 -9.29 12.38 18.42
N GLY A 100 -9.21 11.43 19.37
CA GLY A 100 -9.44 11.69 20.78
C GLY A 100 -8.44 12.68 21.39
N ARG A 101 -7.15 12.57 21.02
CA ARG A 101 -6.11 13.53 21.45
C ARG A 101 -6.39 14.93 20.93
N VAL A 102 -6.76 15.06 19.65
CA VAL A 102 -7.11 16.36 19.06
C VAL A 102 -8.31 16.96 19.76
N ALA A 103 -9.36 16.17 20.01
CA ALA A 103 -10.55 16.62 20.73
C ALA A 103 -10.22 17.07 22.17
N ALA A 104 -9.37 16.33 22.89
CA ALA A 104 -8.96 16.69 24.24
C ALA A 104 -8.15 18.00 24.29
N ILE A 105 -7.21 18.19 23.34
CA ILE A 105 -6.44 19.43 23.24
C ILE A 105 -7.35 20.61 22.92
N GLN A 106 -8.33 20.44 22.02
CA GLN A 106 -9.29 21.47 21.69
C GLN A 106 -10.16 21.84 22.90
N ALA A 107 -10.68 20.84 23.64
CA ALA A 107 -11.44 21.08 24.86
C ALA A 107 -10.61 21.80 25.94
N LEU A 108 -9.34 21.42 26.12
CA LEU A 108 -8.42 22.11 27.04
C LEU A 108 -8.21 23.57 26.65
N LYS A 109 -7.97 23.83 25.36
CA LYS A 109 -7.83 25.20 24.83
C LYS A 109 -9.08 26.02 25.13
N ASP A 110 -10.26 25.47 24.87
CA ASP A 110 -11.53 26.19 25.05
C ASP A 110 -11.79 26.49 26.54
N GLN A 111 -11.52 25.54 27.43
CA GLN A 111 -11.60 25.75 28.89
C GLN A 111 -10.60 26.79 29.39
N LEU A 112 -9.36 26.74 28.89
CA LEU A 112 -8.33 27.70 29.26
C LEU A 112 -8.70 29.12 28.80
N LEU A 113 -9.23 29.26 27.58
CA LEU A 113 -9.71 30.53 27.06
C LEU A 113 -10.89 31.07 27.85
N ALA A 114 -11.84 30.21 28.24
CA ALA A 114 -12.96 30.61 29.09
C ALA A 114 -12.46 31.13 30.45
N SER A 115 -11.55 30.41 31.10
CA SER A 115 -10.96 30.82 32.38
C SER A 115 -10.13 32.11 32.25
N ALA A 116 -9.35 32.25 31.17
CA ALA A 116 -8.55 33.44 30.92
C ALA A 116 -9.43 34.67 30.63
N THR A 117 -10.54 34.50 29.90
CA THR A 117 -11.49 35.57 29.63
C THR A 117 -12.18 36.05 30.91
N ALA A 118 -12.50 35.14 31.83
CA ALA A 118 -13.06 35.48 33.12
C ALA A 118 -12.06 36.23 34.04
N ALA A 119 -10.78 35.84 34.02
CA ALA A 119 -9.76 36.44 34.87
C ALA A 119 -9.14 37.73 34.29
N PHE A 120 -8.99 37.83 32.96
CA PHE A 120 -8.28 38.89 32.25
C PHE A 120 -9.00 39.28 30.93
N PRO A 121 -10.14 39.99 31.02
CA PRO A 121 -10.99 40.27 29.86
C PRO A 121 -10.31 41.13 28.77
N GLU A 122 -9.49 42.12 29.12
CA GLU A 122 -8.77 42.93 28.13
C GLU A 122 -7.74 42.12 27.33
N ALA A 123 -6.94 41.28 28.01
CA ALA A 123 -5.94 40.44 27.36
C ALA A 123 -6.59 39.38 26.47
N ALA A 124 -7.74 38.83 26.89
CA ALA A 124 -8.50 37.87 26.11
C ALA A 124 -9.08 38.49 24.82
N ALA A 125 -9.54 39.74 24.86
CA ALA A 125 -10.02 40.45 23.67
C ALA A 125 -8.90 40.64 22.62
N VAL A 126 -7.69 40.97 23.06
CA VAL A 126 -6.51 41.09 22.18
C VAL A 126 -6.11 39.72 21.61
N TYR A 127 -6.16 38.66 22.40
CA TYR A 127 -5.85 37.31 21.90
C TYR A 127 -6.86 36.85 20.84
N ASN A 128 -8.16 37.08 21.06
CA ASN A 128 -9.21 36.70 20.11
C ASN A 128 -9.08 37.45 18.78
N SER A 129 -8.79 38.76 18.81
CA SER A 129 -8.59 39.53 17.57
C SER A 129 -7.38 39.04 16.76
N VAL A 130 -6.29 38.65 17.44
CA VAL A 130 -5.12 38.04 16.78
C VAL A 130 -5.46 36.68 16.17
N MET A 131 -6.27 35.86 16.84
CA MET A 131 -6.69 34.56 16.32
C MET A 131 -7.62 34.67 15.11
N GLU A 132 -8.57 35.61 15.14
CA GLU A 132 -9.44 35.92 13.99
C GLU A 132 -8.61 36.40 12.78
N SER A 133 -7.65 37.29 13.03
CA SER A 133 -6.72 37.78 11.99
C SER A 133 -5.92 36.63 11.36
N LYS A 134 -5.42 35.70 12.17
CA LYS A 134 -4.69 34.53 11.69
C LYS A 134 -5.58 33.58 10.88
N GLN A 135 -6.83 33.35 11.30
CA GLN A 135 -7.78 32.53 10.56
C GLN A 135 -8.12 33.13 9.20
N GLN A 136 -8.34 34.45 9.12
CA GLN A 136 -8.59 35.15 7.86
C GLN A 136 -7.39 35.08 6.92
N GLN A 137 -6.16 35.24 7.44
CA GLN A 137 -4.94 35.05 6.65
C GLN A 137 -4.80 33.64 6.08
N GLN A 138 -5.10 32.61 6.87
CA GLN A 138 -5.05 31.22 6.41
C GLN A 138 -6.10 30.93 5.33
N GLN A 139 -7.33 31.43 5.47
CA GLN A 139 -8.37 31.26 4.45
C GLN A 139 -8.02 31.97 3.14
N GLN A 140 -7.47 33.19 3.20
CA GLN A 140 -7.01 33.90 2.01
C GLN A 140 -5.87 33.17 1.30
N GLN A 141 -4.92 32.60 2.04
CA GLN A 141 -3.84 31.80 1.44
C GLN A 141 -4.36 30.53 0.75
N GLN A 142 -5.35 29.86 1.35
CA GLN A 142 -5.96 28.67 0.74
C GLN A 142 -6.74 29.02 -0.54
N GLN A 143 -7.49 30.12 -0.54
CA GLN A 143 -8.21 30.58 -1.74
C GLN A 143 -7.25 30.95 -2.87
N GLN A 144 -6.18 31.70 -2.57
CA GLN A 144 -5.17 32.06 -3.57
C GLN A 144 -4.47 30.82 -4.17
N GLN A 145 -4.21 29.79 -3.37
CA GLN A 145 -3.63 28.54 -3.88
C GLN A 145 -4.59 27.79 -4.81
N GLN A 146 -5.89 27.76 -4.49
CA GLN A 146 -6.90 27.14 -5.35
C GLN A 146 -7.08 27.90 -6.66
N GLU A 147 -7.11 29.23 -6.63
CA GLU A 147 -7.20 30.07 -7.84
C GLU A 147 -5.99 29.88 -8.76
N GLN A 148 -4.79 29.77 -8.21
CA GLN A 148 -3.58 29.49 -8.99
C GLN A 148 -3.62 28.09 -9.64
N GLN A 149 -4.10 27.07 -8.93
CA GLN A 149 -4.26 25.73 -9.49
C GLN A 149 -5.27 25.69 -10.63
N GLN A 150 -6.44 26.31 -10.45
CA GLN A 150 -7.46 26.39 -11.50
C GLN A 150 -6.99 27.17 -12.73
N ASN A 151 -6.23 28.26 -12.54
CA ASN A 151 -5.66 29.00 -13.66
C ASN A 151 -4.60 28.18 -14.42
N GLN A 152 -3.80 27.36 -13.73
CA GLN A 152 -2.86 26.44 -14.40
C GLN A 152 -3.59 25.35 -15.17
N GLU A 153 -4.66 24.76 -14.61
CA GLU A 153 -5.47 23.75 -15.29
C GLU A 153 -6.16 24.31 -16.54
N GLN A 154 -6.70 25.54 -16.49
CA GLN A 154 -7.31 26.19 -17.65
C GLN A 154 -6.28 26.54 -18.75
N GLN A 155 -5.05 26.90 -18.37
CA GLN A 155 -3.98 27.15 -19.35
C GLN A 155 -3.51 25.87 -20.04
N GLN A 156 -3.45 24.75 -19.32
CA GLN A 156 -3.14 23.45 -19.90
C GLN A 156 -4.24 22.98 -20.86
N GLN A 157 -5.52 23.10 -20.48
CA GLN A 157 -6.65 22.76 -21.35
C GLN A 157 -6.73 23.64 -22.60
N LYS A 158 -6.36 24.93 -22.51
CA LYS A 158 -6.26 25.80 -23.68
C LYS A 158 -5.10 25.44 -24.62
N GLN A 159 -4.02 24.86 -24.10
CA GLN A 159 -2.92 24.36 -24.95
C GLN A 159 -3.25 23.02 -25.61
N GLU A 160 -4.04 22.16 -24.97
CA GLU A 160 -4.49 20.88 -25.56
C GLU A 160 -5.65 21.01 -26.57
N GLN A 161 -6.38 22.13 -26.60
CA GLN A 161 -7.49 22.37 -27.54
C GLN A 161 -7.15 23.27 -28.74
N ALA A 162 -5.88 23.62 -28.96
CA ALA A 162 -5.50 24.29 -30.21
C ALA A 162 -5.61 23.29 -31.37
N PRO A 163 -6.51 23.48 -32.35
CA PRO A 163 -6.66 22.55 -33.46
C PRO A 163 -5.38 22.49 -34.28
N GLU A 164 -4.92 21.27 -34.58
CA GLU A 164 -4.07 20.99 -35.74
C GLU A 164 -4.76 21.57 -36.98
N ASN A 165 -4.42 22.79 -37.32
CA ASN A 165 -4.54 23.29 -38.67
C ASN A 165 -3.26 24.04 -38.96
N VAL A 166 -2.24 23.32 -39.43
CA VAL A 166 -1.60 23.54 -40.74
C VAL A 166 -0.71 22.33 -41.00
N ALA A 167 -1.14 21.40 -41.84
CA ALA A 167 -0.24 20.60 -42.65
C ALA A 167 -0.86 20.43 -44.03
N SER A 168 -0.09 20.92 -45.01
CA SER A 168 -0.32 21.00 -46.45
C SER A 168 -0.76 19.71 -47.13
#